data_AF-A0A9E2XVA1-F1
#
_entry.id   AF-A0A9E2XVA1-F1
#
_cell.length_a   1.000
_cell.length_b   1.000
_cell.length_c   1.000
_cell.angle_alpha   90.00
_cell.angle_beta   90.00
_cell.angle_gamma   90.00
#
_symmetry.space_group_name_H-M   'P 1'
#
loop_
_entity.id
_entity.type
_entity.pdbx_description
1 polymer ?
#
loop_
_entity_poly.entity_id
_entity_poly.type
_entity_poly.pdbx_seq_one_letter_code
_entity_poly.pdbx_strand_id
1 'polypeptide(L)'
;MFPIALLVSALAKNPDLAASAVQTATKPGAVDVAKMQGSLVDLSKGILKCYHHTANFQQTDIVGSPWDRAWQYGAERSAVLRIRFTGLTSARYEMVVAVMAKGDAVRSAVISENSPVHHSGKCELEDWQSAHRE
;
A
#
# COMPACT_ATOMS: atom_id res chain seq x y z
N MET A 1 21.74 -3.28 0.91
CA MET A 1 21.57 -3.05 -0.54
C MET A 1 20.44 -3.93 -1.07
N PHE A 2 19.36 -3.27 -1.51
CA PHE A 2 18.26 -3.71 -2.41
C PHE A 2 17.42 -4.97 -2.13
N PRO A 3 16.25 -4.82 -1.47
CA PRO A 3 15.11 -5.74 -1.64
C PRO A 3 13.97 -5.16 -2.51
N ILE A 4 13.86 -3.84 -2.66
CA ILE A 4 12.72 -3.25 -3.41
C ILE A 4 12.85 -3.46 -4.93
N ALA A 5 14.06 -3.51 -5.48
CA ALA A 5 14.28 -3.77 -6.91
C ALA A 5 13.91 -5.21 -7.29
N LEU A 6 14.02 -6.15 -6.34
CA LEU A 6 13.65 -7.55 -6.54
C LEU A 6 12.13 -7.75 -6.54
N LEU A 7 11.35 -7.00 -5.75
CA LEU A 7 9.89 -7.16 -5.73
C LEU A 7 9.23 -6.75 -7.04
N VAL A 8 9.66 -5.64 -7.63
CA VAL A 8 9.14 -5.19 -8.95
C VAL A 8 9.54 -6.19 -10.04
N SER A 9 10.76 -6.73 -9.95
CA SER A 9 11.27 -7.73 -10.91
C SER A 9 10.68 -9.13 -10.73
N ALA A 10 10.32 -9.51 -9.49
CA ALA A 10 9.72 -10.80 -9.15
C ALA A 10 8.22 -10.83 -9.48
N LEU A 11 7.52 -9.71 -9.32
CA LEU A 11 6.11 -9.57 -9.73
C LEU A 11 5.94 -9.71 -11.25
N ALA A 12 6.91 -9.26 -12.04
CA ALA A 12 6.88 -9.38 -13.50
C ALA A 12 7.16 -10.81 -14.01
N LYS A 13 7.69 -11.70 -13.16
CA LYS A 13 8.21 -13.02 -13.58
C LYS A 13 7.53 -14.24 -12.96
N ASN A 14 6.74 -14.10 -11.88
CA ASN A 14 6.13 -15.25 -11.19
C ASN A 14 4.67 -14.98 -10.78
N PRO A 15 3.67 -15.43 -11.55
CA PRO A 15 2.25 -15.26 -11.21
C PRO A 15 1.77 -16.12 -10.02
N ASP A 16 2.56 -17.10 -9.56
CA ASP A 16 2.17 -18.05 -8.51
C ASP A 16 2.42 -17.60 -7.06
N LEU A 17 2.95 -16.38 -6.83
CA LEU A 17 3.21 -15.85 -5.47
C LEU A 17 1.93 -15.42 -4.71
N ALA A 18 0.75 -15.67 -5.27
CA ALA A 18 -0.54 -15.33 -4.66
C ALA A 18 -0.96 -16.21 -3.46
N ALA A 19 -0.27 -17.33 -3.19
CA ALA A 19 -0.79 -18.38 -2.30
C ALA A 19 -0.21 -18.43 -0.87
N SER A 20 0.73 -17.56 -0.47
CA SER A 20 1.39 -17.70 0.85
C SER A 20 1.71 -16.36 1.51
N ALA A 21 0.68 -15.68 2.00
CA ALA A 21 0.85 -14.57 2.95
C ALA A 21 -0.35 -14.48 3.91
N VAL A 22 -0.67 -15.61 4.54
CA VAL A 22 -1.56 -15.69 5.70
C VAL A 22 -0.69 -16.07 6.88
N GLN A 23 -0.34 -15.07 7.69
CA GLN A 23 0.05 -15.13 9.10
C GLN A 23 1.11 -14.07 9.38
N THR A 24 0.66 -12.93 9.91
CA THR A 24 1.21 -12.27 11.11
C THR A 24 0.38 -10.99 11.26
N ALA A 25 -0.53 -10.92 12.22
CA ALA A 25 -1.34 -9.73 12.48
C ALA A 25 -1.42 -9.53 13.98
N THR A 26 -0.72 -8.53 14.53
CA THR A 26 -1.02 -7.97 15.87
C THR A 26 -0.17 -6.72 16.15
N LYS A 27 -0.69 -5.54 15.78
CA LYS A 27 -0.75 -4.29 16.57
C LYS A 27 -1.21 -3.13 15.65
N PRO A 28 -2.21 -2.33 16.04
CA PRO A 28 -2.60 -1.13 15.29
C PRO A 28 -1.60 0.00 15.61
N GLY A 29 -1.06 0.66 14.58
CA GLY A 29 -0.42 1.97 14.73
C GLY A 29 1.05 2.11 14.35
N ALA A 30 1.71 1.07 13.84
CA ALA A 30 3.04 1.21 13.25
C ALA A 30 3.01 0.66 11.82
N VAL A 31 3.20 1.53 10.84
CA VAL A 31 3.38 1.12 9.45
C VAL A 31 4.77 0.51 9.32
N ASP A 32 4.85 -0.81 9.37
CA ASP A 32 6.11 -1.55 9.20
C ASP A 32 6.47 -1.63 7.70
N VAL A 33 7.25 -0.65 7.25
CA VAL A 33 7.72 -0.52 5.86
C VAL A 33 8.51 -1.77 5.42
N ALA A 34 9.22 -2.43 6.33
CA ALA A 34 9.98 -3.65 6.01
C ALA A 34 9.04 -4.86 5.74
N LYS A 35 7.92 -4.95 6.46
CA LYS A 35 6.88 -5.95 6.18
C LYS A 35 6.09 -5.65 4.90
N MET A 36 5.86 -4.37 4.58
CA MET A 36 5.26 -3.97 3.31
C MET A 36 6.13 -4.35 2.09
N GLN A 37 7.45 -4.43 2.29
CA GLN A 37 8.38 -4.96 1.30
C GLN A 37 8.28 -6.48 1.14
N GLY A 38 7.56 -7.22 2.00
CA GLY A 38 7.41 -8.68 1.86
C GLY A 38 6.29 -9.14 0.92
N SER A 39 5.20 -8.36 0.80
CA SER A 39 4.00 -8.75 0.05
C SER A 39 3.13 -7.55 -0.33
N LEU A 40 2.64 -7.54 -1.57
CA LEU A 40 1.65 -6.56 -2.06
C LEU A 40 0.40 -6.51 -1.16
N VAL A 41 -0.01 -7.65 -0.62
CA VAL A 41 -1.16 -7.78 0.28
C VAL A 41 -0.87 -7.08 1.61
N ASP A 42 0.33 -7.24 2.17
CA ASP A 42 0.70 -6.62 3.45
C ASP A 42 0.87 -5.10 3.30
N LEU A 43 1.47 -4.64 2.20
CA LEU A 43 1.50 -3.23 1.81
C LEU A 43 0.08 -2.66 1.74
N SER A 44 -0.82 -3.34 1.01
CA SER A 44 -2.20 -2.87 0.83
C SER A 44 -2.99 -2.85 2.13
N LYS A 45 -2.81 -3.86 2.99
CA LYS A 45 -3.42 -3.89 4.32
C LYS A 45 -2.92 -2.75 5.20
N GLY A 46 -1.62 -2.47 5.19
CA GLY A 46 -1.05 -1.39 6.00
C GLY A 46 -1.49 -0.01 5.51
N ILE A 47 -1.51 0.23 4.19
CA ILE A 47 -2.08 1.44 3.59
C ILE A 47 -3.55 1.59 4.00
N LEU A 48 -4.35 0.54 3.82
CA LEU A 48 -5.77 0.56 4.20
C LEU A 48 -5.94 0.88 5.68
N LYS A 49 -5.15 0.27 6.56
CA LYS A 49 -5.23 0.53 8.00
C LYS A 49 -4.75 1.91 8.40
N CYS A 50 -3.90 2.54 7.60
CA CYS A 50 -3.43 3.90 7.80
C CYS A 50 -4.54 4.92 7.47
N TYR A 51 -5.23 4.74 6.34
CA TYR A 51 -6.33 5.61 5.91
C TYR A 51 -7.68 5.28 6.57
N HIS A 52 -7.96 3.99 6.79
CA HIS A 52 -9.22 3.46 7.33
C HIS A 52 -8.96 2.42 8.42
N HIS A 53 -8.72 2.90 9.64
CA HIS A 53 -8.37 2.05 10.79
C HIS A 53 -9.38 0.89 11.04
N THR A 54 -10.67 1.15 10.81
CA THR A 54 -11.77 0.19 11.04
C THR A 54 -12.12 -0.66 9.82
N ALA A 55 -11.56 -0.37 8.64
CA ALA A 55 -11.85 -1.12 7.43
C ALA A 55 -11.22 -2.52 7.45
N ASN A 56 -11.89 -3.47 6.78
CA ASN A 56 -11.42 -4.83 6.61
C ASN A 56 -11.00 -5.06 5.16
N PHE A 57 -9.73 -5.41 4.98
CA PHE A 57 -9.16 -5.71 3.66
C PHE A 57 -9.86 -6.91 3.01
N GLN A 58 -10.14 -6.81 1.72
CA GLN A 58 -10.68 -7.92 0.91
C GLN A 58 -9.68 -8.37 -0.15
N GLN A 59 -9.22 -7.44 -0.99
CA GLN A 59 -8.37 -7.74 -2.13
C GLN A 59 -7.53 -6.51 -2.51
N THR A 60 -6.43 -6.74 -3.22
CA THR A 60 -5.67 -5.70 -3.90
C THR A 60 -5.33 -6.12 -5.32
N ASP A 61 -5.36 -5.18 -6.25
CA ASP A 61 -4.90 -5.34 -7.63
C ASP A 61 -3.95 -4.20 -7.98
N ILE A 62 -2.95 -4.45 -8.83
CA ILE A 62 -2.16 -3.39 -9.46
C ILE A 62 -2.93 -2.93 -10.70
N VAL A 63 -3.31 -1.65 -10.73
CA VAL A 63 -4.07 -1.07 -11.85
C VAL A 63 -3.19 -0.26 -12.81
N GLY A 64 -1.95 0.03 -12.43
CA GLY A 64 -0.97 0.67 -13.32
C GLY A 64 0.40 0.85 -12.68
N SER A 65 1.45 0.95 -13.51
CA SER A 65 2.81 1.33 -13.10
C SER A 65 3.60 1.76 -14.35
N PRO A 66 4.33 2.89 -14.32
CA PRO A 66 4.38 3.87 -13.23
C PRO A 66 3.09 4.70 -13.11
N TRP A 67 2.93 5.44 -12.01
CA TRP A 67 1.88 6.45 -11.89
C TRP A 67 2.33 7.76 -12.57
N ASP A 68 1.54 8.28 -13.52
CA ASP A 68 1.90 9.44 -14.35
C ASP A 68 2.23 10.72 -13.56
N ARG A 69 1.74 10.86 -12.33
CA ARG A 69 2.00 12.03 -11.46
C ARG A 69 3.12 11.80 -10.44
N ALA A 70 3.78 10.65 -10.47
CA ALA A 70 4.84 10.32 -9.51
C ALA A 70 6.02 11.32 -9.53
N TRP A 71 6.31 11.92 -10.69
CA TRP A 71 7.35 12.93 -10.85
C TRP A 71 7.09 14.19 -10.01
N GLN A 72 5.82 14.54 -9.75
CA GLN A 72 5.44 15.70 -8.93
C GLN A 72 5.89 15.55 -7.48
N TYR A 73 6.10 14.30 -7.05
CA TYR A 73 6.54 13.95 -5.70
C TYR A 73 8.05 13.65 -5.65
N GLY A 74 8.75 13.68 -6.79
CA GLY A 74 10.16 13.28 -6.88
C GLY A 74 10.38 11.78 -6.61
N ALA A 75 9.38 10.95 -6.91
CA ALA A 75 9.46 9.51 -6.75
C ALA A 75 10.32 8.86 -7.85
N GLU A 76 11.17 7.90 -7.48
CA GLU A 76 11.99 7.12 -8.41
C GLU A 76 11.19 5.98 -9.04
N ARG A 77 10.26 5.40 -8.27
CA ARG A 77 9.40 4.30 -8.70
C ARG A 77 8.00 4.51 -8.16
N SER A 78 7.00 4.04 -8.89
CA SER A 78 5.61 4.15 -8.47
C SER A 78 4.73 3.04 -9.05
N ALA A 79 3.63 2.77 -8.36
CA ALA A 79 2.56 1.90 -8.83
C ALA A 79 1.22 2.44 -8.33
N VAL A 80 0.14 2.08 -9.01
CA VAL A 80 -1.23 2.37 -8.61
C VAL A 80 -1.88 1.07 -8.19
N LEU A 81 -2.41 1.06 -6.97
CA LEU A 81 -3.09 -0.08 -6.38
C LEU A 81 -4.58 0.23 -6.27
N ARG A 82 -5.42 -0.76 -6.54
CA ARG A 82 -6.83 -0.76 -6.16
C ARG A 82 -7.02 -1.69 -4.98
N ILE A 83 -7.41 -1.13 -3.85
CA ILE A 83 -7.66 -1.86 -2.62
C ILE A 83 -9.16 -1.97 -2.43
N ARG A 84 -9.69 -3.20 -2.41
CA ARG A 84 -11.09 -3.48 -2.05
C ARG A 84 -11.18 -3.78 -0.57
N PHE A 85 -12.17 -3.20 0.10
CA PHE A 85 -12.37 -3.37 1.53
C PHE A 85 -13.85 -3.32 1.91
N THR A 86 -14.15 -3.71 3.15
CA THR A 86 -15.48 -3.52 3.75
C THR A 86 -15.39 -2.61 4.97
N GLY A 87 -16.34 -1.70 5.11
CA GLY A 87 -16.49 -0.86 6.30
C GLY A 87 -17.33 -1.53 7.39
N LEU A 88 -17.81 -0.73 8.36
CA LEU A 88 -18.67 -1.20 9.46
C LEU A 88 -19.99 -1.83 8.98
N THR A 89 -20.54 -1.35 7.88
CA THR A 89 -21.84 -1.80 7.34
C THR A 89 -21.74 -3.02 6.42
N SER A 90 -20.58 -3.69 6.35
CA SER A 90 -20.28 -4.79 5.42
C SER A 90 -20.44 -4.44 3.92
N ALA A 91 -20.75 -3.19 3.60
CA ALA A 91 -20.75 -2.68 2.24
C ALA A 91 -19.32 -2.72 1.68
N ARG A 92 -19.23 -3.01 0.38
CA ARG A 92 -17.97 -3.13 -0.36
C ARG A 92 -17.57 -1.78 -0.93
N TYR A 93 -16.34 -1.39 -0.65
CA TYR A 93 -15.73 -0.15 -1.09
C TYR A 93 -14.41 -0.42 -1.80
N GLU A 94 -13.95 0.56 -2.57
CA GLU A 94 -12.69 0.54 -3.28
C GLU A 94 -11.95 1.86 -3.06
N MET A 95 -10.65 1.75 -2.80
CA MET A 95 -9.71 2.87 -2.72
C MET A 95 -8.60 2.65 -3.74
N VAL A 96 -8.39 3.63 -4.60
CA VAL A 96 -7.28 3.67 -5.56
C VAL A 96 -6.19 4.56 -4.98
N VAL A 97 -5.00 4.00 -4.83
CA VAL A 97 -3.88 4.65 -4.16
C VAL A 97 -2.62 4.53 -5.01
N ALA A 98 -1.91 5.63 -5.19
CA ALA A 98 -0.55 5.60 -5.70
C ALA A 98 0.39 5.24 -4.55
N VAL A 99 1.31 4.32 -4.80
CA VAL A 99 2.45 4.03 -3.92
C VAL A 99 3.70 4.46 -4.63
N MET A 100 4.56 5.19 -3.93
CA MET A 100 5.78 5.80 -4.44
C MET A 100 6.96 5.39 -3.58
N ALA A 101 8.11 5.20 -4.22
CA ALA A 101 9.37 4.91 -3.56
C ALA A 101 10.45 5.89 -4.00
N LYS A 102 11.29 6.31 -3.07
CA LYS A 102 12.47 7.16 -3.27
C LYS A 102 13.56 6.73 -2.30
N GLY A 103 14.68 6.20 -2.80
CA GLY A 103 15.70 5.59 -1.94
C GLY A 103 15.13 4.43 -1.11
N ASP A 104 15.21 4.56 0.21
CA ASP A 104 14.66 3.62 1.21
C ASP A 104 13.31 4.09 1.80
N ALA A 105 12.74 5.18 1.28
CA ALA A 105 11.48 5.74 1.73
C ALA A 105 10.30 5.36 0.83
N VAL A 106 9.13 5.23 1.44
CA VAL A 106 7.84 4.96 0.80
C VAL A 106 6.84 6.05 1.16
N ARG A 107 5.99 6.40 0.19
CA ARG A 107 4.87 7.33 0.34
C ARG A 107 3.66 6.78 -0.39
N SER A 108 2.46 7.10 0.07
CA SER A 108 1.21 6.84 -0.63
C SER A 108 0.40 8.13 -0.86
N ALA A 109 -0.42 8.12 -1.90
CA ALA A 109 -1.38 9.18 -2.17
C ALA A 109 -2.70 8.57 -2.66
N VAL A 110 -3.81 8.89 -2.00
CA VAL A 110 -5.15 8.47 -2.43
C VAL A 110 -5.50 9.22 -3.72
N ILE A 111 -5.80 8.48 -4.79
CA ILE A 111 -6.23 9.03 -6.08
C ILE A 111 -7.75 9.17 -6.11
N SER A 112 -8.46 8.15 -5.65
CA SER A 112 -9.92 8.13 -5.62
C SER A 112 -10.44 7.06 -4.65
N GLU A 113 -11.62 7.28 -4.10
CA GLU A 113 -12.29 6.36 -3.18
C GLU A 113 -13.80 6.52 -3.29
N ASN A 114 -14.56 5.45 -3.04
CA ASN A 114 -16.03 5.46 -3.05
C ASN A 114 -16.69 5.22 -1.67
N SER A 115 -15.93 5.24 -0.57
CA SER A 115 -16.50 5.08 0.77
C SER A 115 -17.14 6.39 1.27
N PRO A 116 -18.27 6.30 2.00
CA PRO A 116 -18.94 7.48 2.56
C PRO A 116 -18.16 8.10 3.73
N VAL A 117 -17.40 7.28 4.46
CA VAL A 117 -16.45 7.76 5.47
C VAL A 117 -15.18 8.14 4.73
N HIS A 118 -14.75 9.39 4.87
CA HIS A 118 -13.51 9.87 4.27
C HIS A 118 -12.30 9.22 4.94
N HIS A 119 -11.24 8.98 4.16
CA HIS A 119 -9.96 8.53 4.67
C HIS A 119 -9.38 9.52 5.69
N SER A 120 -8.65 8.99 6.66
CA SER A 120 -7.93 9.76 7.68
C SER A 120 -6.78 10.54 7.04
N GLY A 121 -6.81 11.87 7.13
CA GLY A 121 -5.68 12.75 6.79
C GLY A 121 -4.53 12.71 7.83
N LYS A 122 -4.52 11.73 8.73
CA LYS A 122 -3.43 11.47 9.69
C LYS A 122 -2.60 10.26 9.29
N CYS A 123 -2.76 9.77 8.07
CA CYS A 123 -2.00 8.63 7.61
C CYS A 123 -0.54 9.05 7.40
N GLU A 124 0.39 8.46 8.18
CA GLU A 124 1.83 8.78 8.09
C GLU A 124 2.41 8.52 6.69
N LEU A 125 1.80 7.62 5.91
CA LEU A 125 2.20 7.36 4.54
C LEU A 125 1.84 8.49 3.57
N GLU A 126 1.08 9.51 3.98
CA GLU A 126 0.96 10.73 3.18
C GLU A 126 2.28 11.48 3.05
N ASP A 127 3.25 11.20 3.93
CA ASP A 127 4.63 11.69 3.87
C ASP A 127 5.62 10.56 3.53
N TRP A 128 6.86 10.94 3.24
CA TRP A 128 7.94 9.98 3.00
C TRP A 128 8.35 9.28 4.30
N GLN A 129 8.10 7.97 4.40
CA GLN A 129 8.46 7.14 5.55
C GLN A 129 9.64 6.22 5.17
N SER A 130 10.76 6.34 5.88
CA SER A 130 11.93 5.46 5.74
C SER A 130 11.80 4.21 6.61
N ALA A 131 12.40 3.10 6.18
CA ALA A 131 12.45 1.86 6.97
C ALA A 131 13.40 1.97 8.18
N HIS A 132 14.31 2.95 8.19
CA HIS A 132 15.18 3.26 9.33
C HIS A 132 14.53 4.32 10.23
N ARG A 133 13.76 3.86 11.23
CA ARG A 133 13.50 4.66 12.44
C ARG A 133 14.10 3.86 13.61
N GLU A 134 15.28 4.29 14.06
CA GLU A 134 15.96 3.79 15.27
C GLU A 134 15.17 4.18 16.53
#